data_AF-A0A7J2J7P2-F1
#
_entry.id   AF-A0A7J2J7P2-F1
#
_cell.length_a   1.000
_cell.length_b   1.000
_cell.length_c   1.000
_cell.angle_alpha   90.00
_cell.angle_beta   90.00
_cell.angle_gamma   90.00
#
_symmetry.space_group_name_H-M   'P 1'
#
loop_
_entity.id
_entity.type
_entity.pdbx_description
1 polymer ?
#
loop_
_entity_poly.entity_id
_entity_poly.type
_entity_poly.pdbx_seq_one_letter_code
_entity_poly.pdbx_strand_id
1 'polypeptide(L)'
;SGYKQLPIKNYPIAVTFAKINNQLVVDPWLEEENVMDARLTITFEKDGKICAMQKGGSGCFTTKQILEAVRIASEKSKELRKLVVKA
;
A
#
# COMPACT_ATOMS: atom_id res chain seq x y z
N SER A 1 32.02 -20.00 0.03
CA SER A 1 30.90 -20.69 -0.66
C SER A 1 29.89 -21.15 0.38
N GLY A 2 28.97 -20.29 0.82
CA GLY A 2 28.14 -20.61 1.99
C GLY A 2 26.77 -19.93 2.09
N TYR A 3 26.35 -19.17 1.08
CA TYR A 3 25.04 -18.50 1.11
C TYR A 3 24.09 -19.19 0.14
N LYS A 4 22.99 -19.71 0.69
CA LYS A 4 21.89 -20.31 -0.07
C LYS A 4 20.74 -19.29 -0.12
N GLN A 5 20.14 -19.11 -1.30
CA GLN A 5 18.99 -18.23 -1.44
C GLN A 5 17.83 -18.71 -0.56
N LEU A 6 17.14 -17.75 0.05
CA LEU A 6 15.92 -18.04 0.79
C LEU A 6 14.83 -18.52 -0.17
N PRO A 7 13.96 -19.46 0.26
CA PRO A 7 12.85 -19.95 -0.54
C PRO A 7 11.70 -18.92 -0.56
N ILE A 8 11.93 -17.75 -1.17
CA ILE A 8 10.92 -16.70 -1.31
C ILE A 8 9.79 -17.19 -2.21
N LYS A 9 8.56 -17.26 -1.67
CA LYS A 9 7.38 -17.77 -2.40
C LYS A 9 6.47 -16.66 -2.92
N ASN A 10 6.63 -15.44 -2.43
CA ASN A 10 5.70 -14.33 -2.67
C ASN A 10 6.41 -12.97 -2.64
N TYR A 11 5.77 -11.97 -3.24
CA TYR A 11 6.28 -10.60 -3.39
C TYR A 11 5.17 -9.59 -3.08
N PRO A 12 4.73 -9.50 -1.81
CA PRO A 12 3.70 -8.57 -1.41
C PRO A 12 4.18 -7.12 -1.56
N ILE A 13 3.32 -6.25 -2.09
CA ILE A 13 3.61 -4.82 -2.23
C ILE A 13 2.60 -4.05 -1.38
N ALA A 14 3.10 -3.25 -0.45
CA ALA A 14 2.30 -2.33 0.34
C ALA A 14 2.15 -1.00 -0.39
N VAL A 15 0.93 -0.49 -0.44
CA VAL A 15 0.61 0.86 -0.94
C VAL A 15 -0.06 1.61 0.20
N THR A 16 0.50 2.76 0.57
CA THR A 16 -0.01 3.59 1.66
C THR A 16 -0.68 4.84 1.10
N PHE A 17 -1.81 5.18 1.69
CA PHE A 17 -2.59 6.36 1.37
C PHE A 17 -2.65 7.27 2.60
N ALA A 18 -2.47 8.57 2.41
CA ALA A 18 -2.86 9.60 3.36
C ALA A 18 -4.24 10.15 2.99
N LYS A 19 -5.09 10.36 4.00
CA LYS A 19 -6.33 11.14 3.86
C LYS A 19 -6.03 12.57 4.29
N ILE A 20 -6.11 13.49 3.35
CA ILE A 20 -5.99 14.93 3.59
C ILE A 20 -7.31 15.56 3.16
N ASN A 21 -8.07 16.09 4.13
CA ASN A 21 -9.44 16.51 3.92
C ASN A 21 -10.29 15.37 3.32
N ASN A 22 -10.85 15.57 2.12
CA ASN A 22 -11.68 14.57 1.46
C ASN A 22 -10.96 13.82 0.33
N GLN A 23 -9.63 13.98 0.19
CA GLN A 23 -8.83 13.37 -0.85
C GLN A 23 -7.89 12.30 -0.31
N LEU A 24 -7.56 11.34 -1.17
CA LEU A 24 -6.60 10.27 -0.91
C LEU A 24 -5.33 10.57 -1.71
N VAL A 25 -4.21 10.67 -1.01
CA VAL A 25 -2.87 10.85 -1.60
C VAL A 25 -2.11 9.54 -1.47
N VAL A 26 -1.58 9.04 -2.58
CA VAL A 26 -0.78 7.80 -2.62
C VAL A 26 0.66 8.14 -2.32
N ASP A 27 1.31 7.32 -1.49
CA ASP A 27 2.73 7.45 -1.14
C ASP A 27 3.06 8.83 -0.51
N PRO A 28 2.46 9.14 0.65
CA PRO A 28 2.61 10.45 1.24
C PRO A 28 4.06 10.73 1.66
N TRP A 29 4.57 11.90 1.29
CA TRP A 29 5.83 12.42 1.84
C TRP A 29 5.63 13.08 3.21
N LEU A 30 6.72 13.49 3.86
CA LEU A 30 6.72 13.96 5.25
C LEU A 30 5.71 15.08 5.53
N GLU A 31 5.61 16.08 4.65
CA GLU A 31 4.69 17.20 4.80
C GLU A 31 3.23 16.76 4.72
N GLU A 32 2.91 15.80 3.84
CA GLU A 32 1.57 15.21 3.74
C GLU A 32 1.24 14.36 4.96
N GLU A 33 2.20 13.57 5.46
CA GLU A 33 2.02 12.79 6.69
C GLU A 33 1.79 13.66 7.92
N ASN A 34 2.41 14.84 7.98
CA ASN A 34 2.23 15.77 9.10
C ASN A 34 0.85 16.43 9.14
N VAL A 35 0.16 16.53 7.99
CA VAL A 35 -1.15 17.19 7.88
C VAL A 35 -2.30 16.22 7.63
N MET A 36 -2.05 14.92 7.49
CA MET A 36 -3.09 13.93 7.22
C MET A 36 -3.97 13.66 8.45
N ASP A 37 -5.25 13.39 8.20
CA ASP A 37 -6.19 12.95 9.23
C ASP A 37 -5.93 11.49 9.66
N ALA A 38 -5.67 10.66 8.65
CA ALA A 38 -5.51 9.22 8.79
C ALA A 38 -4.73 8.66 7.61
N ARG A 39 -4.16 7.47 7.80
CA ARG A 39 -3.56 6.68 6.72
C ARG A 39 -4.19 5.31 6.59
N LEU A 40 -4.13 4.76 5.39
CA LEU A 40 -4.52 3.38 5.10
C LEU A 40 -3.44 2.72 4.27
N THR A 41 -2.83 1.66 4.79
CA THR A 41 -1.89 0.81 4.04
C THR A 41 -2.61 -0.44 3.60
N ILE A 42 -2.48 -0.80 2.32
CA ILE A 42 -3.08 -2.00 1.72
C ILE A 42 -1.98 -2.78 1.03
N THR A 43 -1.86 -4.06 1.35
CA THR A 43 -0.81 -4.92 0.79
C THR A 43 -1.42 -5.98 -0.09
N PHE A 44 -0.98 -6.01 -1.35
CA PHE A 44 -1.38 -7.01 -2.34
C PHE A 44 -0.27 -8.02 -2.55
N GLU A 45 -0.61 -9.30 -2.53
CA GLU A 45 0.30 -10.39 -2.86
C GLU A 45 0.40 -10.65 -4.38
N LYS A 46 1.29 -11.58 -4.79
CA LYS A 46 1.61 -11.83 -6.20
C LYS A 46 0.38 -12.14 -7.08
N ASP A 47 -0.58 -12.85 -6.52
CA ASP A 47 -1.81 -13.28 -7.21
C ASP A 47 -2.95 -12.26 -7.11
N GLY A 48 -2.66 -11.04 -6.65
CA GLY A 48 -3.63 -9.93 -6.60
C GLY A 48 -4.63 -10.00 -5.46
N LYS A 49 -4.41 -10.86 -4.46
CA LYS A 49 -5.20 -10.89 -3.22
C LYS A 49 -4.62 -9.90 -2.21
N ILE A 50 -5.50 -9.33 -1.38
CA ILE A 50 -5.08 -8.52 -0.23
C ILE A 50 -4.59 -9.49 0.84
N CYS A 51 -3.36 -9.31 1.32
CA CYS A 51 -2.79 -10.11 2.41
C CYS A 51 -2.66 -9.32 3.72
N ALA A 52 -2.75 -7.99 3.69
CA ALA A 52 -2.75 -7.15 4.89
C ALA A 52 -3.42 -5.80 4.61
N MET A 53 -4.01 -5.21 5.67
CA MET A 53 -4.49 -3.83 5.70
C MET A 53 -4.19 -3.23 7.07
N GLN A 54 -3.82 -1.95 7.12
CA GLN A 54 -3.54 -1.25 8.37
C GLN A 54 -4.03 0.20 8.30
N LYS A 55 -4.95 0.57 9.19
CA LYS A 55 -5.33 1.98 9.41
C LYS A 55 -4.38 2.61 10.44
N GLY A 56 -4.01 3.87 10.21
CA GLY A 56 -3.25 4.70 11.15
C GLY A 56 -3.84 6.10 11.27
N GLY A 57 -3.34 6.89 12.22
CA GLY A 57 -3.86 8.23 12.55
C GLY A 57 -5.16 8.19 13.36
N SER A 58 -5.69 9.37 13.69
CA SER A 58 -6.89 9.53 14.53
C SER A 58 -8.18 9.60 13.71
N GLY A 59 -8.13 10.07 12.46
CA GLY A 59 -9.29 10.21 11.58
C GLY A 59 -9.91 8.89 11.09
N CYS A 60 -10.96 8.99 10.28
CA CYS A 60 -11.66 7.83 9.71
C CYS A 60 -11.77 7.92 8.19
N PHE A 61 -12.01 6.77 7.56
CA PHE A 61 -12.31 6.64 6.14
C PHE A 61 -13.77 6.25 5.95
N THR A 62 -14.39 6.77 4.90
CA THR A 62 -15.67 6.25 4.43
C THR A 62 -15.47 4.92 3.70
N THR A 63 -16.50 4.09 3.63
CA THR A 63 -16.46 2.84 2.84
C THR A 63 -16.11 3.11 1.38
N LYS A 64 -16.60 4.22 0.80
CA LYS A 64 -16.28 4.62 -0.58
C LYS A 64 -14.78 4.89 -0.77
N GLN A 65 -14.16 5.62 0.16
CA GLN A 65 -12.71 5.87 0.14
C GLN A 65 -11.90 4.59 0.31
N ILE A 66 -12.33 3.65 1.15
CA ILE A 66 -11.66 2.36 1.29
C ILE A 66 -11.71 1.57 -0.02
N LEU A 67 -12.86 1.51 -0.68
CA LEU A 67 -13.02 0.82 -1.97
C LEU A 67 -12.18 1.47 -3.07
N GLU A 68 -12.12 2.80 -3.09
CA GLU A 68 -11.26 3.57 -4.00
C GLU A 68 -9.77 3.27 -3.75
N ALA A 69 -9.33 3.31 -2.49
CA ALA A 69 -7.96 2.97 -2.11
C ALA A 69 -7.61 1.53 -2.51
N VAL A 70 -8.51 0.56 -2.30
CA VAL A 70 -8.31 -0.84 -2.72
C VAL A 70 -8.10 -0.94 -4.23
N ARG A 71 -8.93 -0.24 -5.03
CA ARG A 71 -8.80 -0.23 -6.49
C ARG A 71 -7.44 0.31 -6.92
N ILE A 72 -7.05 1.48 -6.40
CA ILE A 72 -5.78 2.14 -6.72
C ILE A 72 -4.59 1.29 -6.27
N ALA A 73 -4.65 0.72 -5.06
CA ALA A 73 -3.61 -0.14 -4.52
C ALA A 73 -3.41 -1.41 -5.36
N SER A 74 -4.48 -2.01 -5.88
CA SER A 74 -4.38 -3.17 -6.77
C SER A 74 -3.62 -2.81 -8.05
N GLU A 75 -3.94 -1.68 -8.68
CA GLU A 75 -3.26 -1.19 -9.88
C GLU A 75 -1.78 -0.88 -9.60
N LYS A 76 -1.50 -0.08 -8.57
CA LYS A 76 -0.13 0.33 -8.19
C LYS A 76 0.74 -0.85 -7.76
N SER A 77 0.19 -1.82 -7.03
CA SER A 77 0.94 -3.01 -6.61
C SER A 77 1.45 -3.83 -7.80
N LYS A 78 0.68 -3.93 -8.89
CA LYS A 78 1.09 -4.60 -10.14
C LYS A 78 2.22 -3.86 -10.86
N GLU A 79 2.16 -2.53 -10.87
CA GLU A 79 3.21 -1.67 -11.45
C GLU A 79 4.51 -1.79 -10.66
N LEU A 80 4.44 -1.55 -9.35
CA LEU A 80 5.59 -1.54 -8.44
C LEU A 80 6.27 -2.92 -8.36
N ARG A 81 5.50 -4.00 -8.37
CA ARG A 81 6.07 -5.36 -8.36
C ARG A 81 7.00 -5.62 -9.55
N LYS A 82 6.71 -5.05 -10.73
CA LYS A 82 7.58 -5.20 -11.91
C LYS A 82 8.93 -4.52 -11.73
N LEU A 83 9.03 -3.51 -10.85
CA LEU A 83 10.29 -2.80 -10.57
C LEU A 83 11.14 -3.59 -9.57
N VAL A 84 10.50 -4.19 -8.56
CA VAL A 84 11.21 -4.87 -7.46
C VAL A 84 11.55 -6.33 -7.78
N VAL A 85 10.73 -7.03 -8.57
CA VAL A 85 10.94 -8.46 -8.90
C VAL A 85 11.74 -8.65 -10.20
N LYS A 86 11.97 -7.60 -10.99
CA LYS A 86 12.90 -7.63 -12.14
C LYS A 86 14.36 -7.38 -11.77
N ALA A 87 14.65 -7.08 -10.50
CA ALA A 87 16.01 -6.89 -10.00
C ALA A 87 16.64 -8.23 -9.56
#